data_AF-A0A6G0UBS7-F1
#
_entry.id   AF-A0A6G0UBS7-F1
#
_cell.length_a   1.000
_cell.length_b   1.000
_cell.length_c   1.000
_cell.angle_alpha   90.00
_cell.angle_beta   90.00
_cell.angle_gamma   90.00
#
_symmetry.space_group_name_H-M   'P 1'
#
loop_
_entity.id
_entity.type
_entity.pdbx_description
1 polymer ?
#
loop_
_entity_poly.entity_id
_entity_poly.type
_entity_poly.pdbx_seq_one_letter_code
_entity_poly.pdbx_strand_id
1 'polypeptide(L)'
;SLKQILNLNQPVSSSLATEPVWKVLILDKYAQDIISPLIPVKVLREHGVTLHFLISSRRETLPDVPAVYLVAPTDENVQLLCEDLKKAMYDNFYVNLIYPLSRPQLESIASAAVHSGTMQQIQKLTDQYLSFISLEDD
;
A
#
# COMPACT_ATOMS: atom_id res chain seq x y z
N SER A 1 5.47 -8.29 -9.29
CA SER A 1 6.24 -8.85 -8.16
C SER A 1 6.10 -7.98 -6.92
N LEU A 2 6.40 -8.48 -5.71
CA LEU A 2 6.37 -7.68 -4.48
C LEU A 2 7.37 -6.51 -4.49
N LYS A 3 8.52 -6.67 -5.18
CA LYS A 3 9.47 -5.57 -5.41
C LYS A 3 8.82 -4.40 -6.17
N GLN A 4 7.99 -4.70 -7.16
CA GLN A 4 7.24 -3.70 -7.90
C GLN A 4 6.25 -2.94 -6.99
N ILE A 5 5.54 -3.64 -6.10
CA ILE A 5 4.65 -3.02 -5.10
C ILE A 5 5.42 -2.04 -4.21
N LEU A 6 6.57 -2.49 -3.69
CA LEU A 6 7.44 -1.66 -2.86
C LEU A 6 8.04 -0.49 -3.66
N ASN A 7 8.22 -0.64 -4.97
CA ASN A 7 8.64 0.41 -5.89
C ASN A 7 7.48 1.29 -6.37
N LEU A 8 6.50 1.59 -5.51
CA LEU A 8 5.36 2.47 -5.83
C LEU A 8 4.59 2.00 -7.07
N ASN A 9 4.54 0.68 -7.26
CA ASN A 9 3.94 -0.02 -8.39
C ASN A 9 4.53 0.35 -9.76
N GLN A 10 5.75 0.89 -9.80
CA GLN A 10 6.54 1.15 -11.00
C GLN A 10 7.45 -0.04 -11.32
N PRO A 11 7.71 -0.35 -12.61
CA PRO A 11 8.66 -1.38 -12.99
C PRO A 11 10.03 -1.11 -12.36
N VAL A 12 10.67 -2.15 -11.85
CA VAL A 12 12.01 -2.04 -11.28
C VAL A 12 12.99 -1.88 -12.44
N SER A 13 13.39 -0.64 -12.73
CA SER A 13 14.43 -0.34 -13.71
C SER A 13 15.79 -0.79 -13.17
N SER A 14 16.57 -1.51 -13.96
CA SER A 14 17.94 -1.93 -13.64
C SER A 14 18.95 -0.77 -13.59
N SER A 15 18.50 0.47 -13.78
CA SER A 15 19.34 1.65 -13.60
C SER A 15 19.71 1.84 -12.13
N LEU A 16 20.97 1.53 -11.81
CA LEU A 16 21.66 1.64 -10.51
C LEU A 16 21.65 3.04 -9.83
N ALA A 17 20.77 3.97 -10.23
CA ALA A 17 20.90 5.40 -9.93
C ALA A 17 19.64 6.11 -9.43
N THR A 18 18.55 5.42 -9.13
CA THR A 18 17.41 6.04 -8.43
C THR A 18 17.45 5.67 -6.96
N GLU A 19 17.81 6.63 -6.11
CA GLU A 19 17.66 6.46 -4.66
C GLU A 19 16.21 6.10 -4.34
N PRO A 20 15.98 5.10 -3.47
CA PRO A 20 14.63 4.69 -3.15
C PRO A 20 13.90 5.83 -2.44
N VAL A 21 12.73 6.21 -2.97
CA VAL A 21 11.83 7.16 -2.30
C VAL A 21 11.46 6.61 -0.93
N TRP A 22 11.52 7.45 0.11
CA TRP A 22 11.16 7.04 1.47
C TRP A 22 9.64 6.90 1.58
N LYS A 23 9.17 5.79 2.15
CA LYS A 23 7.73 5.47 2.22
C LYS A 23 7.38 4.70 3.48
N VAL A 24 6.09 4.71 3.80
CA VAL A 24 5.48 3.88 4.86
C VAL A 24 4.78 2.69 4.22
N LEU A 25 4.91 1.50 4.83
CA LEU A 25 4.20 0.29 4.43
C LEU A 25 3.05 0.00 5.41
N ILE A 26 1.82 -0.06 4.90
CA ILE A 26 0.63 -0.37 5.68
C ILE A 26 0.14 -1.77 5.32
N LEU A 27 0.07 -2.65 6.30
CA LEU A 27 -0.28 -4.06 6.14
C LEU A 27 -1.54 -4.37 6.92
N ASP A 28 -2.29 -5.39 6.54
CA ASP A 28 -3.19 -6.06 7.48
C ASP A 28 -2.49 -7.29 8.07
N LYS A 29 -3.14 -7.94 9.03
CA LYS A 29 -2.55 -9.10 9.71
C LYS A 29 -2.24 -10.24 8.72
N TYR A 30 -3.13 -10.45 7.75
CA TYR A 30 -2.97 -11.49 6.74
C TYR A 30 -1.76 -11.21 5.83
N ALA A 31 -1.61 -9.98 5.33
CA ALA A 31 -0.45 -9.55 4.57
C ALA A 31 0.84 -9.70 5.36
N GLN A 32 0.82 -9.28 6.64
CA GLN A 32 1.98 -9.40 7.51
C GLN A 32 2.41 -10.86 7.68
N ASP A 33 1.47 -11.77 7.90
CA ASP A 33 1.74 -13.20 8.07
C ASP A 33 2.32 -13.83 6.78
N ILE A 34 1.89 -13.36 5.61
CA ILE A 34 2.41 -13.85 4.31
C ILE A 34 3.77 -13.26 3.96
N ILE A 35 3.98 -11.97 4.22
CA ILE A 35 5.17 -11.25 3.73
C ILE A 35 6.35 -11.39 4.69
N SER A 36 6.10 -11.44 6.00
CA SER A 36 7.18 -11.48 7.00
C SER A 36 8.17 -12.64 6.79
N PRO A 37 7.73 -13.86 6.38
CA PRO A 37 8.64 -14.94 6.02
C PRO A 37 9.37 -14.75 4.69
N LEU A 38 8.76 -14.04 3.74
CA LEU A 38 9.25 -13.89 2.36
C LEU A 38 10.23 -12.71 2.21
N ILE A 39 10.06 -11.65 3.01
CA ILE A 39 10.87 -10.43 2.93
C ILE A 39 11.45 -10.07 4.30
N PRO A 40 12.77 -10.26 4.48
CA PRO A 40 13.47 -9.74 5.65
C PRO A 40 13.35 -8.22 5.74
N VAL A 41 13.30 -7.68 6.97
CA VAL A 41 13.26 -6.23 7.23
C VAL A 41 14.38 -5.47 6.52
N LYS A 42 15.55 -6.10 6.33
CA LYS A 42 16.67 -5.54 5.56
C LYS A 42 16.26 -5.17 4.14
N VAL A 43 15.53 -6.06 3.45
CA VAL A 43 15.08 -5.84 2.07
C VAL A 43 14.04 -4.73 2.00
N LEU A 44 13.13 -4.63 2.97
CA LEU A 44 12.18 -3.50 3.07
C LEU A 44 12.92 -2.16 3.12
N ARG A 45 13.98 -2.06 3.94
CA ARG A 45 14.80 -0.86 4.07
C ARG A 45 15.56 -0.52 2.78
N GLU A 46 16.10 -1.53 2.10
CA GLU A 46 16.76 -1.36 0.79
C GLU A 46 15.80 -0.79 -0.27
N HIS A 47 14.49 -1.00 -0.12
CA HIS A 47 13.44 -0.46 -1.00
C HIS A 47 12.81 0.84 -0.46
N GLY A 48 13.41 1.48 0.55
CA GLY A 48 12.99 2.78 1.08
C GLY A 48 11.83 2.73 2.08
N VAL A 49 11.46 1.55 2.60
CA VAL A 49 10.45 1.44 3.66
C VAL A 49 11.10 1.81 4.99
N THR A 50 10.71 2.95 5.56
CA THR A 50 11.23 3.46 6.84
C THR A 50 10.42 2.95 8.03
N LEU A 51 9.10 2.83 7.84
CA LEU A 51 8.14 2.39 8.85
C LEU A 51 7.17 1.38 8.23
N HIS A 52 6.71 0.42 9.04
CA HIS A 52 5.63 -0.49 8.66
C HIS A 52 4.65 -0.66 9.82
N PHE A 53 3.35 -0.63 9.51
CA PHE A 53 2.29 -0.67 10.51
C PHE A 53 1.16 -1.58 10.08
N LEU A 54 0.42 -2.11 11.06
CA LEU A 54 -0.89 -2.70 10.79
C LEU A 54 -1.91 -1.58 10.50
N ILE A 55 -2.83 -1.81 9.56
CA ILE A 55 -3.90 -0.88 9.19
C ILE A 55 -4.86 -0.59 10.34
N SER A 56 -4.98 -1.51 11.30
CA SER A 56 -5.76 -1.34 12.53
C SER A 56 -5.00 -0.61 13.67
N SER A 57 -3.69 -0.39 13.53
CA SER A 57 -2.91 0.32 14.55
C SER A 57 -3.18 1.82 14.52
N ARG A 58 -3.02 2.47 15.68
CA ARG A 58 -3.01 3.94 15.77
C ARG A 58 -1.75 4.47 15.07
N ARG A 59 -1.93 5.32 14.07
CA ARG A 59 -0.86 5.95 13.27
C ARG A 59 -0.95 7.47 13.34
N GLU A 60 0.18 8.13 13.16
CA GLU A 60 0.26 9.58 13.00
C GLU A 60 0.16 9.97 11.53
N THR A 61 -0.35 11.17 11.25
CA THR A 61 -0.41 11.75 9.91
C THR A 61 0.99 12.17 9.46
N LEU A 62 1.40 11.72 8.27
CA LEU A 62 2.66 12.04 7.62
C LEU A 62 2.39 12.59 6.21
N PRO A 63 1.92 13.85 6.08
CA PRO A 63 1.38 14.39 4.84
C PRO A 63 2.40 14.55 3.71
N ASP A 64 3.70 14.49 4.00
CA ASP A 64 4.78 14.60 3.01
C ASP A 64 5.42 13.24 2.67
N VAL A 65 4.85 12.14 3.17
CA VAL A 65 5.40 10.79 2.99
C VAL A 65 4.41 9.91 2.23
N PRO A 66 4.81 9.23 1.15
CA PRO A 66 3.96 8.28 0.45
C PRO A 66 3.74 7.01 1.28
N ALA A 67 2.55 6.43 1.17
CA ALA A 67 2.18 5.17 1.80
C ALA A 67 1.81 4.10 0.77
N VAL A 68 2.37 2.90 0.96
CA VAL A 68 2.01 1.69 0.22
C VAL A 68 1.14 0.82 1.11
N TYR A 69 -0.10 0.57 0.71
CA TYR A 69 -1.00 -0.35 1.40
C TYR A 69 -0.93 -1.71 0.73
N LEU A 70 -0.83 -2.76 1.51
CA LEU A 70 -0.97 -4.14 1.07
C LEU A 70 -1.91 -4.87 2.05
N VAL A 71 -3.20 -4.89 1.70
CA VAL A 71 -4.28 -5.29 2.62
C VAL A 71 -5.35 -6.10 1.89
N ALA A 72 -6.03 -7.02 2.57
CA ALA A 72 -7.20 -7.67 2.00
C ALA A 72 -8.38 -6.68 1.92
N PRO A 73 -9.25 -6.77 0.91
CA PRO A 73 -10.46 -5.93 0.78
C PRO A 73 -11.58 -6.41 1.72
N THR A 74 -11.30 -6.53 3.02
CA THR A 74 -12.34 -6.74 4.02
C THR A 74 -13.06 -5.41 4.27
N ASP A 75 -14.32 -5.47 4.72
CA ASP A 75 -15.09 -4.25 4.99
C ASP A 75 -14.42 -3.36 6.04
N GLU A 76 -13.78 -3.97 7.05
CA GLU A 76 -12.99 -3.28 8.06
C GLU A 76 -11.80 -2.53 7.44
N ASN A 77 -10.99 -3.22 6.61
CA ASN A 77 -9.82 -2.60 5.98
C ASN A 77 -10.22 -1.49 5.01
N VAL A 78 -11.30 -1.66 4.25
CA VAL A 78 -11.84 -0.65 3.33
C VAL A 78 -12.31 0.58 4.12
N GLN A 79 -13.01 0.37 5.24
CA GLN A 79 -13.43 1.47 6.09
C GLN A 79 -12.23 2.24 6.65
N LEU A 80 -11.23 1.54 7.19
CA LEU A 80 -10.02 2.17 7.74
C LEU A 80 -9.25 2.94 6.66
N LEU A 81 -9.13 2.38 5.45
CA LEU A 81 -8.53 3.06 4.31
C LEU A 81 -9.30 4.35 3.95
N CYS A 82 -10.64 4.30 3.95
CA CYS A 82 -11.47 5.47 3.70
C CYS A 82 -11.29 6.55 4.77
N GLU A 83 -11.10 6.17 6.04
CA GLU A 83 -10.78 7.10 7.12
C GLU A 83 -9.41 7.75 6.94
N ASP A 84 -8.40 6.98 6.52
CA ASP A 84 -7.06 7.50 6.23
C ASP A 84 -7.09 8.50 5.06
N LEU A 85 -7.86 8.21 4.01
CA LEU A 85 -8.09 9.10 2.88
C LEU A 85 -8.81 10.39 3.31
N LYS A 86 -9.82 10.29 4.18
CA LYS A 86 -10.55 11.46 4.69
C LYS A 86 -9.68 12.39 5.53
N LYS A 87 -8.69 11.83 6.23
CA LYS A 87 -7.73 12.58 7.04
C LYS A 87 -6.52 13.07 6.23
N ALA A 88 -6.42 12.71 4.96
CA ALA A 88 -5.24 12.94 4.12
C ALA A 88 -3.94 12.54 4.84
N MET A 89 -3.91 11.32 5.41
CA MET A 89 -2.81 10.91 6.30
C MET A 89 -1.43 10.89 5.64
N TYR A 90 -1.37 10.79 4.32
CA TYR A 90 -0.14 10.61 3.55
C TYR A 90 -0.17 11.47 2.29
N ASP A 91 1.01 11.73 1.72
CA ASP A 91 1.16 12.50 0.48
C ASP A 91 0.49 11.78 -0.70
N ASN A 92 0.80 10.49 -0.83
CA ASN A 92 0.31 9.62 -1.88
C ASN A 92 -0.09 8.24 -1.32
N PHE A 93 -1.16 7.68 -1.86
CA PHE A 93 -1.74 6.40 -1.48
C PHE A 93 -1.57 5.40 -2.63
N TYR A 94 -0.74 4.38 -2.41
CA TYR A 94 -0.55 3.25 -3.32
C TYR A 94 -1.24 2.02 -2.75
N VAL A 95 -2.49 1.80 -3.14
CA VAL A 95 -3.35 0.77 -2.56
C VAL A 95 -3.26 -0.53 -3.37
N ASN A 96 -2.70 -1.56 -2.75
CA ASN A 96 -2.59 -2.90 -3.30
C ASN A 96 -3.47 -3.86 -2.50
N LEU A 97 -4.49 -4.41 -3.15
CA LEU A 97 -5.45 -5.30 -2.53
C LEU A 97 -5.09 -6.74 -2.80
N ILE A 98 -5.13 -7.57 -1.76
CA ILE A 98 -4.75 -8.99 -1.83
C ILE A 98 -5.72 -9.79 -2.70
N TYR A 99 -7.00 -9.47 -2.58
CA TYR A 99 -8.09 -10.06 -3.34
C TYR A 99 -8.79 -8.99 -4.17
N PRO A 100 -9.59 -9.39 -5.18
CA PRO A 100 -10.41 -8.46 -5.94
C PRO A 100 -11.37 -7.66 -5.07
N LEU A 101 -11.42 -6.36 -5.29
CA LEU A 101 -12.37 -5.46 -4.65
C LEU A 101 -13.79 -5.66 -5.22
N SER A 102 -14.80 -5.67 -4.36
CA SER A 102 -16.18 -5.63 -4.83
C SER A 102 -16.58 -4.21 -5.29
N ARG A 103 -17.55 -4.12 -6.19
CA ARG A 103 -18.06 -2.83 -6.68
C ARG A 103 -18.54 -1.88 -5.56
N PRO A 104 -19.30 -2.33 -4.54
CA PRO A 104 -19.69 -1.45 -3.43
C PRO A 104 -18.50 -0.89 -2.64
N GLN A 105 -17.46 -1.68 -2.45
CA GLN A 105 -16.25 -1.25 -1.75
C GLN A 105 -15.46 -0.23 -2.59
N LEU A 106 -15.38 -0.43 -3.92
CA LEU A 106 -14.81 0.55 -4.84
C LEU A 106 -15.55 1.89 -4.78
N GLU A 107 -16.89 1.85 -4.81
CA GLU A 107 -17.73 3.04 -4.71
C GLU A 107 -17.54 3.75 -3.36
N SER A 108 -17.31 3.00 -2.28
CA SER A 108 -17.01 3.55 -0.96
C SER A 108 -15.67 4.29 -0.92
N ILE A 109 -14.60 3.69 -1.46
CA ILE A 109 -13.27 4.32 -1.57
C ILE A 109 -13.34 5.56 -2.45
N ALA A 110 -14.01 5.46 -3.61
CA ALA A 110 -14.17 6.58 -4.51
C ALA A 110 -14.95 7.73 -3.86
N SER A 111 -16.07 7.42 -3.20
CA SER A 111 -16.84 8.43 -2.46
C SER A 111 -16.00 9.11 -1.38
N ALA A 112 -15.23 8.35 -0.60
CA ALA A 112 -14.36 8.90 0.43
C ALA A 112 -13.33 9.87 -0.16
N ALA A 113 -12.65 9.47 -1.26
CA ALA A 113 -11.62 10.27 -1.90
C ALA A 113 -12.16 11.55 -2.59
N VAL A 114 -13.40 11.51 -3.12
CA VAL A 114 -14.04 12.73 -3.67
C VAL A 114 -14.32 13.70 -2.52
N HIS A 115 -14.95 13.24 -1.45
CA HIS A 115 -15.36 14.10 -0.34
C HIS A 115 -14.18 14.74 0.40
N SER A 116 -13.03 14.05 0.43
CA SER A 116 -11.82 14.52 1.09
C SER A 116 -10.89 15.34 0.18
N GLY A 117 -11.19 15.43 -1.12
CA GLY A 117 -10.30 16.06 -2.10
C GLY A 117 -8.99 15.28 -2.34
N THR A 118 -8.89 14.04 -1.86
CA THR A 118 -7.67 13.22 -1.96
C THR A 118 -7.62 12.34 -3.21
N MET A 119 -8.54 12.54 -4.17
CA MET A 119 -8.56 11.83 -5.44
C MET A 119 -7.22 11.87 -6.19
N GLN A 120 -6.53 13.01 -6.16
CA GLN A 120 -5.22 13.16 -6.81
C GLN A 120 -4.09 12.45 -6.06
N GLN A 121 -4.32 12.10 -4.79
CA GLN A 121 -3.35 11.39 -3.95
C GLN A 121 -3.46 9.87 -4.12
N ILE A 122 -4.58 9.34 -4.62
CA ILE A 122 -4.68 7.91 -4.96
C ILE A 122 -3.98 7.68 -6.30
N GLN A 123 -2.70 7.30 -6.23
CA GLN A 123 -1.88 7.08 -7.42
C GLN A 123 -2.13 5.71 -8.07
N LYS A 124 -2.54 4.72 -7.27
CA LYS A 124 -2.82 3.37 -7.78
C LYS A 124 -3.74 2.59 -6.84
N LEU A 125 -4.76 1.97 -7.41
CA LEU A 125 -5.63 0.98 -6.78
C LEU A 125 -5.53 -0.30 -7.63
N THR A 126 -4.93 -1.36 -7.12
CA THR A 126 -4.75 -2.62 -7.87
C THR A 126 -5.14 -3.83 -7.05
N ASP A 127 -5.92 -4.71 -7.66
CA ASP A 127 -6.17 -6.06 -7.16
C ASP A 127 -5.02 -6.97 -7.58
N GLN A 128 -4.30 -7.53 -6.62
CA GLN A 128 -3.05 -8.25 -6.86
C GLN A 128 -3.22 -9.77 -7.05
N TYR A 129 -4.43 -10.34 -7.00
CA TYR A 129 -4.68 -11.80 -7.11
C TYR A 129 -3.62 -12.62 -6.34
N LEU A 130 -3.44 -12.35 -5.05
CA LEU A 130 -2.30 -12.80 -4.24
C LEU A 130 -2.36 -14.27 -3.78
N SER A 131 -2.83 -15.18 -4.64
CA SER A 131 -2.67 -16.62 -4.38
C SER A 131 -1.21 -17.07 -4.51
N PHE A 132 -0.34 -16.27 -5.16
CA PHE A 132 1.09 -16.55 -5.30
C PHE A 132 1.88 -15.24 -5.45
N ILE A 133 2.55 -14.77 -4.38
CA ILE A 133 3.59 -13.74 -4.51
C ILE A 133 4.89 -14.44 -4.83
N SER A 134 5.37 -14.34 -6.06
CA SER A 134 6.76 -14.67 -6.37
C SER A 134 7.66 -13.50 -5.94
N LEU A 135 8.80 -13.84 -5.32
CA LEU A 135 9.88 -12.90 -5.02
C LEU A 135 10.72 -12.55 -6.27
N GLU A 136 10.48 -13.27 -7.37
CA GLU A 136 11.28 -13.22 -8.58
C GLU A 136 10.67 -12.30 -9.64
N ASP A 137 11.57 -11.68 -10.40
CA ASP A 137 11.29 -10.83 -11.55
C ASP A 137 11.34 -11.73 -12.80
N ASP A 138 10.28 -12.50 -13.05
CA ASP A 138 10.09 -13.11 -14.37
C ASP A 138 9.35 -12.13 -15.30
#